data_AF-A0A376X129-F1
#
_entry.id   AF-A0A376X129-F1
#
_cell.length_a   1.000
_cell.length_b   1.000
_cell.length_c   1.000
_cell.angle_alpha   90.00
_cell.angle_beta   90.00
_cell.angle_gamma   90.00
#
_symmetry.space_group_name_H-M   'P 1'
#
loop_
_entity.id
_entity.type
_entity.pdbx_description
1 polymer ?
#
loop_
_entity_poly.entity_id
_entity_poly.type
_entity_poly.pdbx_seq_one_letter_code
_entity_poly.pdbx_strand_id
1 'polypeptide(L)'
;MSRINKFVLTVSLLIFIMISAVACGIYTQMVKERVYSLKQSVIDTAFAVANIAEYRRSVAIDLINTLNPTEEQLLVGLRIAYADSVSPSYLYDVGPYLISSDECIQVKEFEKNYCADIMQVVKYRHVKNTGFISFDGKTFVYYLYPVTHNRSLIFLLGLERFSLLSKSLAMDSENLMFSLFKNGKPVTGDEYNAKNAIFTVSEAMEHFAYLPTGLYVFAYKKDVYLRVCTLIIFFAALVAVISGASCLYLVRRVINRGIVEKEAIINNHFERVLDGGLFFSAADVKKLYSMYNSAFLDDLTKAMGRNPLTKI
;
A
#
# COMPACT_ATOMS: atom_id res chain seq x y z
N MET A 1 1.96 44.44 6.39
CA MET A 1 2.99 43.40 6.12
C MET A 1 3.91 43.91 5.01
N SER A 2 5.23 44.01 5.23
CA SER A 2 6.21 44.39 4.20
C SER A 2 6.05 43.52 2.93
N ARG A 3 6.31 44.07 1.74
CA ARG A 3 6.26 43.36 0.44
C ARG A 3 7.09 42.06 0.48
N ILE A 4 8.17 42.08 1.26
CA ILE A 4 9.07 40.96 1.53
C ILE A 4 8.39 39.86 2.34
N ASN A 5 7.64 40.22 3.40
CA ASN A 5 6.91 39.22 4.20
C ASN A 5 5.85 38.51 3.36
N LYS A 6 5.17 39.22 2.45
CA LYS A 6 4.21 38.62 1.52
C LYS A 6 4.91 37.66 0.56
N PHE A 7 6.05 38.05 0.00
CA PHE A 7 6.83 37.21 -0.91
C PHE A 7 7.32 35.92 -0.25
N VAL A 8 7.92 36.02 0.94
CA VAL A 8 8.41 34.84 1.69
C VAL A 8 7.27 33.91 2.09
N LEU A 9 6.11 34.45 2.47
CA LEU A 9 4.92 33.66 2.76
C LEU A 9 4.43 32.91 1.51
N THR A 10 4.38 33.57 0.34
CA THR A 10 3.98 32.93 -0.92
C THR A 10 4.93 31.80 -1.29
N VAL A 11 6.24 32.00 -1.17
CA VAL A 11 7.25 30.96 -1.47
C VAL A 11 7.13 29.78 -0.50
N SER A 12 6.96 30.03 0.79
CA SER A 12 6.74 28.98 1.80
C SER A 12 5.47 28.18 1.53
N LEU A 13 4.38 28.85 1.13
CA LEU A 13 3.13 28.18 0.73
C LEU A 13 3.32 27.30 -0.50
N LEU A 14 4.06 27.77 -1.51
CA LEU A 14 4.36 26.98 -2.71
C LEU A 14 5.20 25.74 -2.36
N ILE A 15 6.20 25.88 -1.49
CA ILE A 15 7.00 24.75 -0.99
C ILE A 15 6.11 23.74 -0.27
N PHE A 16 5.21 24.20 0.61
CA PHE A 16 4.26 23.34 1.29
C PHE A 16 3.39 22.53 0.33
N ILE A 17 2.79 23.19 -0.67
CA ILE A 17 1.92 22.55 -1.66
C ILE A 17 2.72 21.51 -2.47
N MET A 18 3.92 21.88 -2.92
CA MET A 18 4.79 20.99 -3.70
C MET A 18 5.20 19.74 -2.91
N ILE A 19 5.69 19.89 -1.68
CA ILE A 19 6.09 18.76 -0.84
C ILE A 19 4.89 17.88 -0.52
N SER A 20 3.75 18.47 -0.16
CA SER A 20 2.54 17.72 0.17
C SER A 20 2.03 16.90 -1.02
N ALA A 21 1.98 17.51 -2.20
CA ALA A 21 1.53 16.86 -3.42
C ALA A 21 2.47 15.72 -3.84
N VAL A 22 3.79 15.97 -3.83
CA VAL A 22 4.78 14.95 -4.20
C VAL A 22 4.79 13.81 -3.19
N ALA A 23 4.84 14.09 -1.90
CA ALA A 23 4.95 13.05 -0.87
C ALA A 23 3.67 12.18 -0.76
N CYS A 24 2.48 12.78 -0.73
CA CYS A 24 1.23 11.99 -0.73
C CYS A 24 1.01 11.33 -2.11
N GLY A 25 1.53 11.89 -3.20
CA GLY A 25 1.57 11.26 -4.52
C GLY A 25 2.42 9.99 -4.55
N ILE A 26 3.65 10.03 -4.02
CA ILE A 26 4.54 8.86 -3.88
C ILE A 26 3.88 7.80 -3.00
N TYR A 27 3.34 8.21 -1.84
CA TYR A 27 2.63 7.27 -0.96
C TYR A 27 1.42 6.63 -1.66
N THR A 28 0.68 7.40 -2.46
CA THR A 28 -0.45 6.89 -3.25
C THR A 28 0.01 5.85 -4.28
N GLN A 29 1.13 6.08 -4.98
CA GLN A 29 1.68 5.09 -5.90
C GLN A 29 2.10 3.81 -5.18
N MET A 30 2.83 3.94 -4.05
CA MET A 30 3.24 2.82 -3.23
C MET A 30 2.03 1.99 -2.74
N VAL A 31 0.94 2.65 -2.32
CA VAL A 31 -0.29 1.95 -1.91
C VAL A 31 -0.92 1.19 -3.08
N LYS A 32 -0.99 1.79 -4.28
CA LYS A 32 -1.50 1.09 -5.46
C LYS A 32 -0.66 -0.15 -5.80
N GLU A 33 0.65 -0.02 -5.79
CA GLU A 33 1.56 -1.14 -6.04
C GLU A 33 1.37 -2.27 -5.03
N ARG A 34 1.14 -1.96 -3.75
CA ARG A 34 0.83 -2.96 -2.71
C ARG A 34 -0.49 -3.69 -2.96
N VAL A 35 -1.54 -2.97 -3.38
CA VAL A 35 -2.82 -3.60 -3.74
C VAL A 35 -2.65 -4.54 -4.94
N TYR A 36 -1.89 -4.13 -5.97
CA TYR A 36 -1.58 -4.98 -7.11
C TYR A 36 -0.70 -6.19 -6.74
N SER A 37 0.28 -6.00 -5.86
CA SER A 37 1.13 -7.07 -5.35
C SER A 37 0.30 -8.12 -4.59
N LEU A 38 -0.66 -7.69 -3.76
CA LEU A 38 -1.60 -8.60 -3.10
C LEU A 38 -2.48 -9.36 -4.10
N LYS A 39 -3.01 -8.66 -5.12
CA LYS A 39 -3.76 -9.31 -6.20
C LYS A 39 -2.93 -10.42 -6.83
N GLN A 40 -1.69 -10.13 -7.22
CA GLN A 40 -0.80 -11.10 -7.85
C GLN A 40 -0.52 -12.27 -6.90
N SER A 41 -0.19 -11.99 -5.64
CA SER A 41 0.06 -12.99 -4.62
C SER A 41 -1.12 -13.95 -4.40
N VAL A 42 -2.35 -13.42 -4.37
CA VAL A 42 -3.56 -14.23 -4.23
C VAL A 42 -3.79 -15.12 -5.45
N ILE A 43 -3.56 -14.60 -6.66
CA ILE A 43 -3.67 -15.37 -7.91
C ILE A 43 -2.60 -16.48 -7.96
N ASP A 44 -1.35 -16.15 -7.65
CA ASP A 44 -0.24 -17.12 -7.63
C ASP A 44 -0.49 -18.21 -6.58
N THR A 45 -0.99 -17.83 -5.40
CA THR A 45 -1.39 -18.81 -4.37
C THR A 45 -2.51 -19.71 -4.89
N ALA A 46 -3.50 -19.14 -5.59
CA ALA A 46 -4.62 -19.92 -6.12
C ALA A 46 -4.16 -20.93 -7.17
N PHE A 47 -3.22 -20.54 -8.04
CA PHE A 47 -2.59 -21.46 -8.98
C PHE A 47 -1.74 -22.52 -8.29
N ALA A 48 -0.98 -22.17 -7.26
CA ALA A 48 -0.23 -23.15 -6.48
C ALA A 48 -1.16 -24.21 -5.87
N VAL A 49 -2.31 -23.79 -5.34
CA VAL A 49 -3.35 -24.70 -4.82
C VAL A 49 -3.92 -25.60 -5.92
N ALA A 50 -4.26 -25.03 -7.07
CA ALA A 50 -4.78 -25.80 -8.21
C ALA A 50 -3.76 -26.82 -8.74
N ASN A 51 -2.48 -26.44 -8.83
CA ASN A 51 -1.40 -27.32 -9.26
C ASN A 51 -1.22 -28.50 -8.30
N ILE A 52 -1.40 -28.29 -6.99
CA ILE A 52 -1.32 -29.36 -6.00
C ILE A 52 -2.53 -30.30 -6.11
N ALA A 53 -3.72 -29.78 -6.39
CA ALA A 53 -4.89 -30.61 -6.69
C ALA A 53 -4.66 -31.48 -7.94
N GLU A 54 -4.08 -30.92 -9.01
CA GLU A 54 -3.71 -31.67 -10.21
C GLU A 54 -2.62 -32.71 -9.97
N TYR A 55 -1.59 -32.38 -9.19
CA TYR A 55 -0.55 -33.36 -8.81
C TYR A 55 -1.19 -34.57 -8.11
N ARG A 56 -2.11 -34.31 -7.17
CA ARG A 56 -2.81 -35.38 -6.45
C ARG A 56 -3.76 -36.19 -7.32
N ARG A 57 -4.38 -35.57 -8.32
CA ARG A 57 -5.12 -36.28 -9.37
C ARG A 57 -4.20 -37.20 -10.17
N SER A 58 -3.01 -36.73 -10.53
CA SER A 58 -2.03 -37.53 -11.28
C SER A 58 -1.63 -38.78 -10.52
N VAL A 59 -1.42 -38.70 -9.20
CA VAL A 59 -1.15 -39.85 -8.33
C VAL A 59 -2.27 -40.90 -8.41
N ALA A 60 -3.54 -40.46 -8.38
CA ALA A 60 -4.68 -41.37 -8.52
C ALA A 60 -4.74 -42.02 -9.91
N ILE A 61 -4.48 -41.27 -10.98
CA ILE A 61 -4.50 -41.79 -12.36
C ILE A 61 -3.40 -42.82 -12.60
N ASP A 62 -2.19 -42.56 -12.10
CA ASP A 62 -1.06 -43.48 -12.24
C ASP A 62 -1.36 -44.84 -11.58
N LEU A 63 -1.99 -44.80 -10.41
CA LEU A 63 -2.44 -46.00 -9.70
C LEU A 63 -3.49 -46.80 -10.51
N ILE A 64 -4.48 -46.12 -11.09
CA ILE A 64 -5.53 -46.75 -11.91
C ILE A 64 -4.91 -47.42 -13.14
N ASN A 65 -4.03 -46.71 -13.84
CA ASN A 65 -3.40 -47.20 -15.07
C ASN A 65 -2.46 -48.38 -14.80
N THR A 66 -1.80 -48.41 -13.64
CA THR A 66 -0.82 -49.45 -13.31
C THR A 66 -1.47 -50.73 -12.81
N LEU A 67 -2.53 -50.63 -12.00
CA LEU A 67 -3.08 -51.80 -11.30
C LEU A 67 -4.31 -52.43 -11.97
N ASN A 68 -4.94 -51.75 -12.94
CA ASN A 68 -6.29 -52.07 -13.43
C ASN A 68 -7.21 -52.66 -12.32
N PRO A 69 -7.27 -52.00 -11.15
CA PRO A 69 -7.58 -52.67 -9.89
C PRO A 69 -9.06 -52.97 -9.73
N THR A 70 -9.40 -54.00 -8.95
CA THR A 70 -10.76 -54.14 -8.38
C THR A 70 -11.06 -52.95 -7.46
N GLU A 71 -12.33 -52.70 -7.16
CA GLU A 71 -12.73 -51.54 -6.34
C GLU A 71 -12.03 -51.47 -4.98
N GLU A 72 -11.80 -52.63 -4.35
CA GLU A 72 -11.13 -52.74 -3.06
C GLU A 72 -9.62 -52.48 -3.17
N GLN A 73 -8.98 -53.00 -4.22
CA GLN A 73 -7.57 -52.75 -4.53
C GLN A 73 -7.31 -51.28 -4.84
N LEU A 74 -8.26 -50.61 -5.52
CA LEU A 74 -8.18 -49.17 -5.80
C LEU A 74 -8.19 -48.36 -4.49
N LEU A 75 -9.10 -48.67 -3.57
CA LEU A 75 -9.20 -47.95 -2.31
C LEU A 75 -7.94 -48.13 -1.45
N VAL A 76 -7.42 -49.36 -1.35
CA VAL A 76 -6.18 -49.67 -0.63
C VAL A 76 -4.99 -48.98 -1.27
N GLY A 77 -4.87 -49.01 -2.60
CA GLY A 77 -3.80 -48.33 -3.32
C GLY A 77 -3.83 -46.82 -3.13
N LEU A 78 -5.01 -46.19 -3.17
CA LEU A 78 -5.15 -44.75 -2.93
C LEU A 78 -4.76 -44.38 -1.50
N ARG A 79 -5.13 -45.20 -0.52
CA ARG A 79 -4.74 -45.02 0.89
C ARG A 79 -3.23 -45.00 1.06
N ILE A 80 -2.53 -45.96 0.45
CA ILE A 80 -1.07 -46.05 0.50
C ILE A 80 -0.45 -44.85 -0.21
N ALA A 81 -0.88 -44.57 -1.45
CA ALA A 81 -0.32 -43.49 -2.26
C ALA A 81 -0.46 -42.10 -1.59
N TYR A 82 -1.60 -41.81 -0.94
CA TYR A 82 -1.81 -40.55 -0.21
C TYR A 82 -1.23 -40.53 1.21
N ALA A 83 -0.85 -41.68 1.77
CA ALA A 83 -0.02 -41.75 2.96
C ALA A 83 1.43 -41.36 2.62
N ASP A 84 1.96 -41.87 1.51
CA ASP A 84 3.33 -41.62 1.06
C ASP A 84 3.50 -40.21 0.45
N SER A 85 2.47 -39.68 -0.21
CA SER A 85 2.44 -38.31 -0.75
C SER A 85 1.86 -37.30 0.24
N VAL A 86 2.67 -36.92 1.22
CA VAL A 86 2.27 -35.95 2.26
C VAL A 86 1.93 -34.59 1.62
N SER A 87 0.74 -34.04 1.91
CA SER A 87 0.38 -32.66 1.53
C SER A 87 1.36 -31.67 2.17
N PRO A 88 1.67 -30.56 1.48
CA PRO A 88 2.35 -29.46 2.14
C PRO A 88 1.50 -28.95 3.33
N SER A 89 2.13 -28.80 4.49
CA SER A 89 1.47 -28.49 5.77
C SER A 89 0.69 -27.16 5.79
N TYR A 90 0.99 -26.26 4.86
CA TYR A 90 0.30 -24.98 4.71
C TYR A 90 -1.07 -25.08 4.01
N LEU A 91 -1.36 -26.18 3.30
CA LEU A 91 -2.69 -26.48 2.77
C LEU A 91 -3.42 -27.36 3.78
N TYR A 92 -4.50 -26.83 4.36
CA TYR A 92 -5.40 -27.64 5.17
C TYR A 92 -6.22 -28.52 4.24
N ASP A 93 -5.64 -29.68 3.95
CA ASP A 93 -6.22 -30.72 3.14
C ASP A 93 -7.24 -31.50 3.97
N VAL A 94 -8.49 -31.46 3.53
CA VAL A 94 -9.61 -32.12 4.20
C VAL A 94 -10.03 -33.39 3.46
N GLY A 95 -9.40 -33.70 2.33
CA GLY A 95 -9.64 -34.89 1.50
C GLY A 95 -8.32 -35.59 1.13
N PRO A 96 -8.33 -36.66 0.33
CA PRO A 96 -9.33 -36.96 -0.67
C PRO A 96 -10.52 -37.79 -0.15
N TYR A 97 -11.67 -37.60 -0.78
CA TYR A 97 -12.82 -38.49 -0.69
C TYR A 97 -13.10 -39.12 -2.06
N LEU A 98 -13.53 -40.37 -2.05
CA LEU A 98 -14.04 -41.05 -3.22
C LEU A 98 -15.57 -41.00 -3.15
N ILE A 99 -16.21 -40.41 -4.14
CA ILE A 99 -17.67 -40.23 -4.18
C ILE A 99 -18.29 -40.95 -5.38
N SER A 100 -19.47 -41.51 -5.18
CA SER A 100 -20.34 -42.08 -6.20
C SER A 100 -21.74 -41.47 -6.08
N SER A 101 -22.74 -42.01 -6.79
CA SER A 101 -24.13 -41.54 -6.65
C SER A 101 -24.70 -41.72 -5.25
N ASP A 102 -24.29 -42.78 -4.54
CA ASP A 102 -24.93 -43.22 -3.28
C ASP A 102 -23.92 -43.43 -2.14
N GLU A 103 -22.63 -43.32 -2.43
CA GLU A 103 -21.56 -43.64 -1.50
C GLU A 103 -20.51 -42.53 -1.46
N CYS A 104 -20.05 -42.19 -0.25
CA CYS A 104 -18.85 -41.40 -0.05
C CYS A 104 -17.92 -42.15 0.90
N ILE A 105 -16.67 -42.31 0.46
CA ILE A 105 -15.63 -42.98 1.21
C ILE A 105 -14.51 -41.99 1.46
N GLN A 106 -14.15 -41.81 2.72
CA GLN A 106 -12.97 -41.05 3.10
C GLN A 106 -11.71 -41.89 2.79
N VAL A 107 -10.84 -41.38 1.92
CA VAL A 107 -9.63 -42.08 1.51
C VAL A 107 -8.56 -41.97 2.60
N LYS A 108 -8.40 -40.78 3.18
CA LYS A 108 -7.45 -40.53 4.26
C LYS A 108 -8.17 -40.20 5.55
N GLU A 109 -7.86 -40.90 6.64
CA GLU A 109 -8.44 -40.62 7.95
C GLU A 109 -8.00 -39.23 8.44
N PHE A 110 -9.00 -38.37 8.66
CA PHE A 110 -8.86 -37.04 9.26
C PHE A 110 -9.74 -37.01 10.52
N GLU A 111 -9.48 -36.06 11.43
CA GLU A 111 -10.27 -35.89 12.67
C GLU A 111 -11.77 -35.72 12.42
N LYS A 112 -12.17 -35.23 11.24
CA LYS A 112 -13.56 -35.03 10.85
C LYS A 112 -13.85 -35.60 9.48
N ASN A 113 -14.93 -36.37 9.38
CA ASN A 113 -15.44 -36.95 8.14
C ASN A 113 -16.57 -36.08 7.59
N TYR A 114 -16.39 -35.53 6.37
CA TYR A 114 -17.38 -34.68 5.71
C TYR A 114 -18.27 -35.42 4.70
N CYS A 115 -18.24 -36.76 4.66
CA CYS A 115 -18.97 -37.53 3.65
C CYS A 115 -20.48 -37.27 3.63
N ALA A 116 -21.12 -37.19 4.80
CA ALA A 116 -22.56 -36.91 4.88
C ALA A 116 -22.89 -35.54 4.27
N ASP A 117 -22.08 -34.52 4.55
CA ASP A 117 -22.28 -33.17 4.04
C ASP A 117 -21.99 -33.07 2.54
N ILE A 118 -20.92 -33.73 2.07
CA ILE A 118 -20.58 -33.82 0.64
C ILE A 118 -21.73 -34.44 -0.13
N MET A 119 -22.29 -35.56 0.34
CA MET A 119 -23.40 -36.25 -0.35
C MET A 119 -24.68 -35.41 -0.39
N GLN A 120 -24.93 -34.55 0.59
CA GLN A 120 -26.09 -33.63 0.58
C GLN A 120 -25.95 -32.50 -0.44
N VAL A 121 -24.73 -31.96 -0.60
CA VAL A 121 -24.50 -30.74 -1.38
C VAL A 121 -24.03 -31.03 -2.81
N VAL A 122 -23.23 -32.08 -3.01
CA VAL A 122 -22.65 -32.47 -4.29
C VAL A 122 -23.60 -33.42 -5.02
N LYS A 123 -24.50 -32.88 -5.85
CA LYS A 123 -25.29 -33.71 -6.78
C LYS A 123 -24.38 -34.23 -7.89
N TYR A 124 -23.83 -35.44 -7.70
CA TYR A 124 -22.81 -36.11 -8.53
C TYR A 124 -22.85 -35.84 -10.05
N ARG A 125 -24.04 -35.71 -10.66
CA ARG A 125 -24.21 -35.52 -12.11
C ARG A 125 -24.17 -34.08 -12.64
N HIS A 126 -24.17 -33.05 -11.79
CA HIS A 126 -24.30 -31.64 -12.22
C HIS A 126 -23.20 -30.71 -11.68
N VAL A 127 -22.13 -31.29 -11.14
CA VAL A 127 -21.11 -30.52 -10.42
C VAL A 127 -19.99 -30.15 -11.38
N LYS A 128 -19.67 -28.85 -11.46
CA LYS A 128 -18.46 -28.38 -12.15
C LYS A 128 -17.23 -28.99 -11.49
N ASN A 129 -16.18 -29.27 -12.27
CA ASN A 129 -14.93 -29.86 -11.78
C ASN A 129 -14.27 -29.06 -10.65
N THR A 130 -14.57 -27.77 -10.51
CA THR A 130 -14.08 -26.94 -9.41
C THR A 130 -15.18 -26.05 -8.86
N GLY A 131 -15.08 -25.67 -7.59
CA GLY A 131 -16.02 -24.72 -7.00
C GLY A 131 -15.81 -24.48 -5.52
N PHE A 132 -16.83 -23.89 -4.90
CA PHE A 132 -16.88 -23.59 -3.46
C PHE A 132 -18.03 -24.34 -2.81
N ILE A 133 -17.77 -24.94 -1.66
CA ILE A 133 -18.73 -25.69 -0.85
C ILE A 133 -18.57 -25.30 0.62
N SER A 134 -19.67 -25.20 1.36
CA SER A 134 -19.62 -24.75 2.76
C SER A 134 -20.28 -25.77 3.68
N PHE A 135 -19.59 -26.10 4.78
CA PHE A 135 -20.00 -27.05 5.81
C PHE A 135 -19.78 -26.42 7.19
N ASP A 136 -20.75 -26.49 8.09
CA ASP A 136 -20.65 -25.98 9.46
C ASP A 136 -20.06 -24.56 9.58
N GLY A 137 -20.49 -23.67 8.68
CA GLY A 137 -20.00 -22.27 8.63
C GLY A 137 -18.60 -22.09 8.06
N LYS A 138 -17.91 -23.16 7.65
CA LYS A 138 -16.61 -23.11 6.96
C LYS A 138 -16.77 -23.31 5.47
N THR A 139 -16.03 -22.53 4.67
CA THR A 139 -16.05 -22.68 3.21
C THR A 139 -14.77 -23.30 2.70
N PHE A 140 -14.92 -24.27 1.81
CA PHE A 140 -13.87 -25.03 1.16
C PHE A 140 -13.90 -24.78 -0.34
N VAL A 141 -12.72 -24.79 -0.97
CA VAL A 141 -12.61 -25.01 -2.41
C VAL A 141 -12.63 -26.50 -2.64
N TYR A 142 -13.41 -26.95 -3.62
CA TYR A 142 -13.39 -28.34 -4.05
C TYR A 142 -12.85 -28.49 -5.47
N TYR A 143 -12.11 -29.57 -5.68
CA TYR A 143 -11.68 -30.05 -6.99
C TYR A 143 -12.20 -31.48 -7.16
N LEU A 144 -13.03 -31.70 -8.17
CA LEU A 144 -13.67 -32.95 -8.52
C LEU A 144 -13.02 -33.51 -9.77
N TYR A 145 -12.59 -34.77 -9.67
CA TYR A 145 -11.94 -35.48 -10.76
C TYR A 145 -12.60 -36.84 -11.01
N PRO A 146 -13.11 -37.10 -12.22
CA PRO A 146 -13.66 -38.40 -12.55
C PRO A 146 -12.54 -39.45 -12.57
N VAL A 147 -12.75 -40.56 -11.86
CA VAL A 147 -11.81 -41.69 -11.73
C VAL A 147 -12.32 -42.86 -12.57
N THR A 148 -13.62 -43.17 -12.47
CA THR A 148 -14.32 -44.15 -13.29
C THR A 148 -15.68 -43.58 -13.75
N HIS A 149 -16.47 -44.33 -14.52
CA HIS A 149 -17.80 -43.87 -14.94
C HIS A 149 -18.74 -43.54 -13.75
N ASN A 150 -18.57 -44.22 -12.61
CA ASN A 150 -19.46 -44.08 -11.45
C ASN A 150 -18.76 -43.58 -10.18
N ARG A 151 -17.46 -43.29 -10.22
CA ARG A 151 -16.73 -42.72 -9.08
C ARG A 151 -15.88 -41.53 -9.48
N SER A 152 -15.89 -40.53 -8.61
CA SER A 152 -15.06 -39.33 -8.72
C SER A 152 -14.29 -39.11 -7.42
N LEU A 153 -13.09 -38.58 -7.53
CA LEU A 153 -12.30 -38.13 -6.40
C LEU A 153 -12.61 -36.66 -6.15
N ILE A 154 -12.89 -36.30 -4.90
CA ILE A 154 -13.08 -34.90 -4.48
C ILE A 154 -12.02 -34.52 -3.46
N PHE A 155 -11.31 -33.43 -3.76
CA PHE A 155 -10.38 -32.78 -2.85
C PHE A 155 -11.05 -31.56 -2.24
N LEU A 156 -10.98 -31.43 -0.93
CA LEU A 156 -11.48 -30.28 -0.20
C LEU A 156 -10.30 -29.52 0.42
N LEU A 157 -10.24 -28.22 0.15
CA LEU A 157 -9.18 -27.34 0.59
C LEU A 157 -9.79 -26.20 1.41
N GLY A 158 -9.36 -26.06 2.66
CA GLY A 158 -9.82 -25.00 3.55
C GLY A 158 -9.37 -23.61 3.09
N LEU A 159 -10.31 -22.67 2.95
CA LEU A 159 -10.02 -21.30 2.50
C LEU A 159 -9.45 -20.37 3.58
N GLU A 160 -9.55 -20.73 4.86
CA GLU A 160 -9.03 -19.90 5.95
C GLU A 160 -7.51 -19.71 5.83
N ARG A 161 -6.77 -20.81 5.61
CA ARG A 161 -5.30 -20.75 5.43
C ARG A 161 -4.90 -20.14 4.10
N PHE A 162 -5.74 -20.28 3.07
CA PHE A 162 -5.50 -19.63 1.77
C PHE A 162 -5.42 -18.11 1.92
N SER A 163 -6.43 -17.50 2.57
CA SER A 163 -6.44 -16.05 2.80
C SER A 163 -5.25 -15.58 3.64
N LEU A 164 -4.87 -16.34 4.68
CA LEU A 164 -3.72 -16.01 5.52
C LEU A 164 -2.40 -16.12 4.77
N LEU A 165 -2.23 -17.19 3.99
CA LEU A 165 -1.01 -17.42 3.20
C LEU A 165 -0.83 -16.32 2.15
N SER A 166 -1.86 -16.02 1.37
CA SER A 166 -1.79 -14.97 0.35
C SER A 166 -1.52 -13.60 0.95
N LYS A 167 -2.07 -13.31 2.14
CA LYS A 167 -1.73 -12.09 2.88
C LYS A 167 -0.28 -12.11 3.38
N SER A 168 0.20 -13.21 3.92
CA SER A 168 1.58 -13.30 4.43
C SER A 168 2.64 -13.08 3.35
N LEU A 169 2.32 -13.44 2.11
CA LEU A 169 3.18 -13.23 0.94
C LEU A 169 3.13 -11.79 0.41
N ALA A 170 2.12 -11.00 0.78
CA ALA A 170 2.02 -9.59 0.43
C ALA A 170 2.65 -8.71 1.52
N MET A 171 3.50 -7.75 1.13
CA MET A 171 4.04 -6.78 2.09
C MET A 171 2.93 -5.88 2.65
N ASP A 172 2.99 -5.55 3.95
CA ASP A 172 2.03 -4.65 4.63
C ASP A 172 0.58 -5.18 4.65
N SER A 173 0.44 -6.50 4.79
CA SER A 173 -0.82 -7.23 4.70
C SER A 173 -1.90 -6.83 5.70
N GLU A 174 -1.52 -6.23 6.84
CA GLU A 174 -2.45 -5.74 7.86
C GLU A 174 -3.29 -4.56 7.37
N ASN A 175 -2.75 -3.74 6.47
CA ASN A 175 -3.39 -2.54 5.94
C ASN A 175 -4.16 -2.80 4.64
N LEU A 176 -3.95 -3.99 4.06
CA LEU A 176 -4.64 -4.43 2.86
C LEU A 176 -5.91 -5.20 3.20
N MET A 177 -6.88 -5.10 2.31
CA MET A 177 -8.15 -5.81 2.38
C MET A 177 -8.21 -6.80 1.22
N PHE A 178 -8.61 -8.02 1.51
CA PHE A 178 -8.89 -9.05 0.53
C PHE A 178 -10.22 -9.72 0.85
N SER A 179 -11.12 -9.78 -0.12
CA SER A 179 -12.40 -10.45 0.03
C SER A 179 -12.77 -11.20 -1.25
N LEU A 180 -13.26 -12.42 -1.07
CA LEU A 180 -13.74 -13.27 -2.15
C LEU A 180 -15.26 -13.31 -2.15
N PHE A 181 -15.86 -13.05 -3.31
CA PHE A 181 -17.29 -13.12 -3.52
C PHE A 181 -17.66 -14.21 -4.51
N LYS A 182 -18.76 -14.91 -4.24
CA LYS A 182 -19.42 -15.83 -5.17
C LYS A 182 -20.89 -15.47 -5.21
N ASN A 183 -21.43 -15.22 -6.41
CA ASN A 183 -22.83 -14.84 -6.60
C ASN A 183 -23.27 -13.66 -5.70
N GLY A 184 -22.39 -12.68 -5.52
CA GLY A 184 -22.64 -11.49 -4.69
C GLY A 184 -22.55 -11.71 -3.17
N LYS A 185 -22.25 -12.91 -2.69
CA LYS A 185 -22.08 -13.21 -1.27
C LYS A 185 -20.59 -13.39 -0.91
N PRO A 186 -20.12 -12.86 0.23
CA PRO A 186 -18.76 -13.09 0.69
C PRO A 186 -18.56 -14.56 1.04
N VAL A 187 -17.42 -15.11 0.64
CA VAL A 187 -17.03 -16.51 0.81
C VAL A 187 -15.92 -16.63 1.85
N THR A 188 -14.89 -15.79 1.71
CA THR A 188 -13.74 -15.72 2.62
C THR A 188 -13.08 -14.34 2.52
N GLY A 189 -12.20 -14.02 3.47
CA GLY A 189 -11.44 -12.77 3.54
C GLY A 189 -12.03 -11.78 4.54
N ASP A 190 -11.62 -10.52 4.43
CA ASP A 190 -12.03 -9.43 5.30
C ASP A 190 -13.49 -9.03 5.03
N GLU A 191 -14.11 -8.40 6.03
CA GLU A 191 -15.38 -7.69 5.83
C GLU A 191 -15.15 -6.47 4.92
N TYR A 192 -15.50 -6.62 3.64
CA TYR A 192 -15.39 -5.54 2.67
C TYR A 192 -16.55 -4.57 2.79
N ASN A 193 -16.21 -3.29 2.98
CA ASN A 193 -17.14 -2.18 2.87
C ASN A 193 -16.53 -1.11 1.96
N ALA A 194 -17.20 -0.82 0.84
CA ALA A 194 -16.75 0.16 -0.14
C ALA A 194 -16.52 1.57 0.47
N LYS A 195 -17.21 1.92 1.57
CA LYS A 195 -17.01 3.21 2.27
C LYS A 195 -15.65 3.32 2.97
N ASN A 196 -15.08 2.18 3.37
CA ASN A 196 -13.86 2.07 4.15
C ASN A 196 -12.66 1.61 3.30
N ALA A 197 -12.85 1.41 2.00
CA ALA A 197 -11.85 0.94 1.07
C ALA A 197 -11.39 2.07 0.13
N ILE A 198 -10.10 2.09 -0.23
CA ILE A 198 -9.54 2.97 -1.27
C ILE A 198 -8.69 2.14 -2.24
N PHE A 199 -8.53 2.63 -3.47
CA PHE A 199 -7.81 1.96 -4.55
C PHE A 199 -8.28 0.52 -4.76
N THR A 200 -9.60 0.33 -4.83
CA THR A 200 -10.19 -0.99 -5.03
C THR A 200 -9.84 -1.52 -6.43
N VAL A 201 -9.36 -2.76 -6.47
CA VAL A 201 -9.13 -3.54 -7.69
C VAL A 201 -9.94 -4.82 -7.55
N SER A 202 -10.60 -5.25 -8.62
CA SER A 202 -11.35 -6.50 -8.63
C SER A 202 -10.93 -7.35 -9.81
N GLU A 203 -10.89 -8.67 -9.61
CA GLU A 203 -10.55 -9.64 -10.65
C GLU A 203 -11.58 -10.77 -10.65
N ALA A 204 -12.19 -11.05 -11.80
CA ALA A 204 -13.12 -12.15 -11.96
C ALA A 204 -12.36 -13.39 -12.42
N MET A 205 -12.36 -14.48 -11.63
CA MET A 205 -11.56 -15.67 -11.95
C MET A 205 -12.15 -16.54 -13.07
N GLU A 206 -13.26 -16.13 -13.70
CA GLU A 206 -13.96 -16.91 -14.73
C GLU A 206 -13.10 -17.21 -15.97
N HIS A 207 -12.11 -16.37 -16.26
CA HIS A 207 -11.18 -16.57 -17.37
C HIS A 207 -10.07 -17.60 -17.07
N PHE A 208 -9.93 -18.04 -15.82
CA PHE A 208 -8.99 -19.07 -15.42
C PHE A 208 -9.70 -20.42 -15.32
N ALA A 209 -9.47 -21.30 -16.31
CA ALA A 209 -10.18 -22.57 -16.44
C ALA A 209 -10.07 -23.50 -15.21
N TYR A 210 -8.97 -23.41 -14.45
CA TYR A 210 -8.68 -24.30 -13.32
C TYR A 210 -8.98 -23.68 -11.94
N LEU A 211 -9.40 -22.41 -11.91
CA LEU A 211 -9.75 -21.73 -10.66
C LEU A 211 -11.26 -21.71 -10.47
N PRO A 212 -11.75 -21.82 -9.22
CA PRO A 212 -13.18 -21.73 -8.95
C PRO A 212 -13.70 -20.33 -9.31
N THR A 213 -14.85 -20.29 -9.97
CA THR A 213 -15.46 -19.01 -10.41
C THR A 213 -15.84 -18.16 -9.21
N GLY A 214 -15.30 -16.94 -9.14
CA GLY A 214 -15.56 -15.97 -8.09
C GLY A 214 -14.98 -14.60 -8.43
N LEU A 215 -15.46 -13.56 -7.75
CA LEU A 215 -14.95 -12.20 -7.83
C LEU A 215 -14.04 -11.93 -6.63
N TYR A 216 -12.78 -11.63 -6.92
CA TYR A 216 -11.78 -11.33 -5.92
C TYR A 216 -11.64 -9.81 -5.84
N VAL A 217 -11.80 -9.25 -4.65
CA VAL A 217 -11.75 -7.82 -4.40
C VAL A 217 -10.58 -7.51 -3.48
N PHE A 218 -9.75 -6.57 -3.91
CA PHE A 218 -8.54 -6.12 -3.24
C PHE A 218 -8.66 -4.62 -3.00
N ALA A 219 -8.28 -4.15 -1.81
CA ALA A 219 -8.28 -2.73 -1.51
C ALA A 219 -7.28 -2.38 -0.42
N TYR A 220 -7.10 -1.08 -0.20
CA TYR A 220 -6.38 -0.56 0.96
C TYR A 220 -7.35 0.07 1.95
N LYS A 221 -7.05 -0.03 3.25
CA LYS A 221 -7.84 0.57 4.32
C LYS A 221 -7.81 2.10 4.24
N LYS A 222 -8.99 2.72 4.09
CA LYS A 222 -9.13 4.18 3.90
C LYS A 222 -8.66 4.98 5.12
N ASP A 223 -8.95 4.51 6.32
CA ASP A 223 -8.55 5.17 7.57
C ASP A 223 -7.03 5.24 7.72
N VAL A 224 -6.33 4.16 7.35
CA VAL A 224 -4.87 4.10 7.34
C VAL A 224 -4.31 5.08 6.31
N TYR A 225 -4.84 5.07 5.07
CA TYR A 225 -4.40 5.98 4.02
C TYR A 225 -4.55 7.45 4.42
N LEU A 226 -5.72 7.82 4.96
CA LEU A 226 -5.99 9.18 5.39
C LEU A 226 -5.09 9.58 6.57
N ARG A 227 -4.86 8.69 7.54
CA ARG A 227 -3.97 8.95 8.66
C ARG A 227 -2.54 9.23 8.19
N VAL A 228 -2.02 8.41 7.28
CA VAL A 228 -0.65 8.56 6.77
C VAL A 228 -0.52 9.82 5.91
N CYS A 229 -1.42 10.10 4.97
CA CYS A 229 -1.35 11.35 4.20
C CYS A 229 -1.54 12.58 5.10
N THR A 230 -2.36 12.52 6.15
CA THR A 230 -2.49 13.63 7.12
C THR A 230 -1.17 13.88 7.85
N LEU A 231 -0.47 12.81 8.28
CA LEU A 231 0.86 12.93 8.89
C LEU A 231 1.88 13.52 7.91
N ILE A 232 1.88 13.08 6.66
CA ILE A 232 2.76 13.63 5.60
C ILE A 232 2.50 15.13 5.42
N ILE A 233 1.24 15.54 5.32
CA ILE A 233 0.86 16.96 5.18
C ILE A 233 1.28 17.76 6.41
N PHE A 234 1.13 17.21 7.61
CA PHE A 234 1.58 17.84 8.85
C PHE A 234 3.10 18.09 8.84
N PHE A 235 3.90 17.09 8.45
CA PHE A 235 5.35 17.25 8.34
C PHE A 235 5.74 18.25 7.24
N ALA A 236 5.05 18.24 6.10
CA ALA A 236 5.26 19.22 5.05
C ALA A 236 4.99 20.65 5.53
N ALA A 237 3.93 20.85 6.33
CA ALA A 237 3.62 22.14 6.94
C ALA A 237 4.71 22.59 7.91
N LEU A 238 5.21 21.68 8.75
CA LEU A 238 6.30 21.97 9.70
C LEU A 238 7.57 22.40 8.97
N VAL A 239 7.96 21.68 7.92
CA VAL A 239 9.12 22.04 7.08
C VAL A 239 8.93 23.41 6.43
N ALA A 240 7.75 23.68 5.88
CA ALA A 240 7.45 24.97 5.25
C ALA A 240 7.51 26.15 6.24
N VAL A 241 7.00 25.95 7.46
CA VAL A 241 7.05 26.96 8.54
C VAL A 241 8.48 27.23 8.98
N ILE A 242 9.28 26.19 9.21
CA ILE A 242 10.69 26.34 9.60
C ILE A 242 11.46 27.08 8.49
N SER A 243 11.26 26.69 7.23
CA SER A 243 11.88 27.34 6.08
C SER A 243 11.47 28.81 5.97
N GLY A 244 10.18 29.12 6.09
CA GLY A 244 9.65 30.48 6.04
C GLY A 244 10.17 31.35 7.19
N ALA A 245 10.19 30.83 8.42
CA ALA A 245 10.73 31.53 9.59
C ALA A 245 12.23 31.82 9.43
N SER A 246 12.99 30.84 8.94
CA SER A 246 14.43 30.97 8.70
C SER A 246 14.72 32.01 7.62
N CYS A 247 13.96 32.01 6.53
CA CYS A 247 14.07 32.99 5.46
C CYS A 247 13.73 34.41 5.97
N LEU A 248 12.64 34.58 6.72
CA LEU A 248 12.28 35.86 7.34
C LEU A 248 13.35 36.36 8.30
N TYR A 249 13.91 35.47 9.12
CA TYR A 249 14.99 35.81 10.05
C TYR A 249 16.22 36.33 9.31
N LEU A 250 16.67 35.62 8.26
CA LEU A 250 17.80 36.04 7.45
C LEU A 250 17.55 37.38 6.76
N VAL A 251 16.38 37.56 6.12
CA VAL A 251 16.06 38.81 5.43
C VAL A 251 15.97 39.98 6.41
N ARG A 252 15.36 39.79 7.59
CA ARG A 252 15.34 40.83 8.63
C ARG A 252 16.74 41.16 9.12
N ARG A 253 17.62 40.16 9.31
CA ARG A 253 19.01 40.39 9.72
C ARG A 253 19.78 41.20 8.68
N VAL A 254 19.61 40.89 7.39
CA VAL A 254 20.20 41.62 6.26
C VAL A 254 19.68 43.07 6.22
N ILE A 255 18.37 43.28 6.31
CA ILE A 255 17.75 44.61 6.32
C ILE A 255 18.24 45.42 7.53
N ASN A 256 18.22 44.84 8.73
CA ASN A 256 18.65 45.54 9.95
C ASN A 256 20.12 45.94 9.87
N ARG A 257 21.00 45.08 9.34
CA ARG A 257 22.41 45.43 9.10
C ARG A 257 22.55 46.58 8.08
N GLY A 258 21.80 46.53 6.98
CA GLY A 258 21.77 47.62 6.00
C GLY A 258 21.25 48.96 6.58
N ILE A 259 20.27 48.93 7.48
CA ILE A 259 19.78 50.13 8.19
C ILE A 259 20.87 50.69 9.10
N VAL A 260 21.56 49.84 9.87
CA VAL A 260 22.66 50.26 10.75
C VAL A 260 23.79 50.90 9.95
N GLU A 261 24.17 50.33 8.80
CA GLU A 261 25.16 50.94 7.90
C GLU A 261 24.69 52.28 7.34
N LYS A 262 23.44 52.37 6.90
CA LYS A 262 22.85 53.65 6.42
C LYS A 262 22.89 54.72 7.51
N GLU A 263 22.48 54.38 8.74
CA GLU A 263 22.50 55.32 9.87
C GLU A 263 23.93 55.76 10.24
N ALA A 264 24.91 54.85 10.15
CA ALA A 264 26.30 55.19 10.36
C ALA A 264 26.82 56.19 9.31
N ILE A 265 26.43 56.03 8.04
CA ILE A 265 26.76 56.98 6.96
C ILE A 265 26.09 58.34 7.19
N ILE A 266 24.83 58.41 7.64
CA ILE A 266 24.11 59.70 7.75
C ILE A 266 24.49 60.47 9.03
N ASN A 267 24.62 59.77 10.16
CA ASN A 267 24.71 60.39 11.48
C ASN A 267 26.13 60.39 12.09
N ASN A 268 27.17 60.01 11.34
CA ASN A 268 28.56 59.97 11.83
C ASN A 268 28.80 58.97 12.99
N HIS A 269 28.05 57.86 13.03
CA HIS A 269 28.14 56.84 14.09
C HIS A 269 28.87 55.57 13.60
N PHE A 270 30.14 55.72 13.20
CA PHE A 270 30.95 54.65 12.61
C PHE A 270 31.28 53.50 13.56
N GLU A 271 31.20 53.73 14.87
CA GLU A 271 31.42 52.71 15.89
C GLU A 271 30.41 51.54 15.81
N ARG A 272 29.25 51.77 15.19
CA ARG A 272 28.21 50.73 15.03
C ARG A 272 28.46 49.74 13.89
N VAL A 273 29.51 49.94 13.08
CA VAL A 273 29.87 49.10 11.91
C VAL A 273 31.16 48.29 12.16
N LEU A 274 31.59 48.17 13.42
CA LEU A 274 32.92 47.63 13.79
C LEU A 274 33.20 46.18 13.35
N ASP A 275 32.17 45.36 13.08
CA ASP A 275 32.30 43.94 12.73
C ASP A 275 32.36 43.65 11.22
N GLY A 276 32.69 44.64 10.40
CA GLY A 276 32.65 44.53 8.94
C GLY A 276 31.22 44.66 8.41
N GLY A 277 30.97 45.74 7.66
CA GLY A 277 29.66 45.97 7.07
C GLY A 277 29.25 44.88 6.09
N LEU A 278 27.94 44.67 6.01
CA LEU A 278 27.25 43.80 5.06
C LEU A 278 27.44 44.27 3.61
N PHE A 279 27.47 45.58 3.33
CA PHE A 279 27.64 46.12 1.99
C PHE A 279 28.92 46.94 1.81
N PHE A 280 29.35 47.66 2.84
CA PHE A 280 30.48 48.57 2.79
C PHE A 280 31.49 48.27 3.88
N SER A 281 32.78 48.36 3.56
CA SER A 281 33.82 48.31 4.60
C SER A 281 33.76 49.56 5.48
N ALA A 282 34.33 49.51 6.69
CA ALA A 282 34.39 50.68 7.58
C ALA A 282 35.08 51.90 6.91
N ALA A 283 36.04 51.66 6.02
CA ALA A 283 36.71 52.70 5.24
C ALA A 283 35.77 53.31 4.18
N ASP A 284 34.99 52.48 3.49
CA ASP A 284 34.02 52.93 2.49
C ASP A 284 32.90 53.75 3.12
N VAL A 285 32.38 53.33 4.27
CA VAL A 285 31.36 54.05 5.05
C VAL A 285 31.85 55.46 5.43
N LYS A 286 33.10 55.59 5.89
CA LYS A 286 33.70 56.90 6.25
C LYS A 286 33.85 57.82 5.03
N LYS A 287 34.26 57.24 3.89
CA LYS A 287 34.39 57.96 2.62
C LYS A 287 33.04 58.41 2.06
N LEU A 288 32.02 57.57 2.19
CA LEU A 288 30.65 57.90 1.79
C LEU A 288 30.06 59.01 2.66
N TYR A 289 30.30 59.00 3.98
CA TYR A 289 29.92 60.13 4.83
C TYR A 289 30.61 61.43 4.41
N SER A 290 31.93 61.41 4.14
CA SER A 290 32.62 62.62 3.72
C SER A 290 32.07 63.19 2.41
N MET A 291 31.74 62.32 1.43
CA MET A 291 31.07 62.75 0.19
C MET A 291 29.67 63.29 0.43
N TYR A 292 28.89 62.62 1.29
CA TYR A 292 27.54 63.06 1.65
C TYR A 292 27.58 64.44 2.31
N ASN A 293 28.53 64.66 3.21
CA ASN A 293 28.67 65.91 3.94
C ASN A 293 29.26 67.03 3.05
N SER A 294 30.25 66.73 2.20
CA SER A 294 30.80 67.70 1.23
C SER A 294 29.82 68.08 0.11
N ALA A 295 28.83 67.22 -0.16
CA ALA A 295 27.74 67.55 -1.08
C ALA A 295 26.68 68.48 -0.45
N PHE A 296 26.65 68.57 0.88
CA PHE A 296 25.69 69.40 1.64
C PHE A 296 26.32 70.67 2.25
N LEU A 297 27.62 70.66 2.51
CA LEU A 297 28.41 71.80 2.94
C LEU A 297 29.31 72.29 1.80
N ASP A 298 29.07 73.51 1.37
CA ASP A 298 29.99 74.21 0.47
C ASP A 298 31.24 74.61 1.25
N ASP A 299 32.37 73.97 0.95
CA ASP A 299 33.65 74.12 1.67
C ASP A 299 34.23 75.54 1.56
N LEU A 300 33.79 76.35 0.59
CA LEU A 300 34.24 77.72 0.39
C LEU A 300 33.46 78.76 1.22
N THR A 301 32.19 78.51 1.52
CA THR A 301 31.31 79.49 2.19
C THR A 301 30.86 79.06 3.58
N LYS A 302 31.10 77.80 3.96
CA LYS A 302 30.52 77.15 5.17
C LYS A 302 28.99 77.28 5.24
N ALA A 303 28.32 77.60 4.14
CA ALA A 303 26.88 77.66 4.08
C ALA A 303 26.31 76.24 3.96
N MET A 304 25.43 75.88 4.88
CA MET A 304 24.71 74.62 4.83
C MET A 304 23.67 74.71 3.70
N GLY A 305 23.78 73.86 2.68
CA GLY A 305 22.76 73.72 1.65
C GLY A 305 21.41 73.41 2.32
N ARG A 306 20.39 74.21 2.00
CA ARG A 306 19.07 74.15 2.64
C ARG A 306 18.53 72.72 2.54
N ASN A 307 18.37 72.06 3.69
CA ASN A 307 17.81 70.71 3.82
C ASN A 307 16.50 70.58 3.03
N PRO A 308 16.42 69.80 1.92
CA PRO A 308 15.16 69.64 1.20
C PRO A 308 14.19 68.66 1.88
N LEU A 309 14.61 67.95 2.93
CA LEU A 309 13.91 66.77 3.45
C LEU A 309 13.48 66.91 4.92
N THR A 310 12.92 68.06 5.31
CA THR A 310 12.03 68.17 6.48
C THR A 310 10.57 67.84 6.15
N LYS A 311 10.29 67.32 4.95
CA LYS A 311 9.00 66.70 4.62
C LYS A 311 9.24 65.45 3.79
N ILE A 312 9.20 64.28 4.44
CA ILE A 312 8.52 63.02 4.06
C ILE A 312 8.76 62.03 5.19
#